data_AF-A0A2I6S2Z2-F1
#
_entry.id   AF-A0A2I6S2Z2-F1
#
_cell.length_a   1.000
_cell.length_b   1.000
_cell.length_c   1.000
_cell.angle_alpha   90.00
_cell.angle_beta   90.00
_cell.angle_gamma   90.00
#
_symmetry.space_group_name_H-M   'P 1'
#
loop_
_entity.id
_entity.type
_entity.pdbx_description
1 polymer ?
#
loop_
_entity_poly.entity_id
_entity_poly.type
_entity_poly.pdbx_seq_one_letter_code
_entity_poly.pdbx_strand_id
1 'polypeptide(L)' 'MTNAIPIPAPECPLCGRPNDCAPARSGNFDTPCWCLQARIPAELVDSLPEAVRGRACICRDCVASHGEGV' A
#
# COMPACT_ATOMS: atom_id res chain seq x y z
N MET A 1 6.34 -18.89 9.85
CA MET A 1 6.84 -17.78 9.01
C MET A 1 5.75 -17.51 7.97
N THR A 2 4.74 -16.71 8.31
CA THR A 2 3.62 -16.48 7.38
C THR A 2 4.08 -15.40 6.41
N ASN A 3 4.46 -15.80 5.20
CA ASN A 3 4.72 -14.88 4.11
C ASN A 3 3.43 -14.08 3.87
N ALA A 4 3.47 -12.77 4.06
CA ALA A 4 2.29 -11.93 3.85
C ALA A 4 1.89 -12.03 2.37
N ILE A 5 0.61 -12.29 2.11
CA ILE A 5 0.02 -12.25 0.77
C ILE A 5 -0.75 -10.92 0.70
N PRO A 6 -0.55 -10.08 -0.33
CA PRO A 6 -1.28 -8.84 -0.44
C PRO A 6 -2.74 -9.14 -0.71
N ILE A 7 -3.63 -8.42 -0.04
CA ILE A 7 -5.06 -8.50 -0.37
C ILE A 7 -5.32 -7.78 -1.70
N PRO A 8 -6.04 -8.40 -2.64
CA PRO A 8 -6.48 -7.70 -3.82
C PRO A 8 -7.49 -6.62 -3.41
N ALA A 9 -7.05 -5.37 -3.47
CA ALA A 9 -7.80 -4.18 -3.07
C ALA A 9 -7.47 -3.05 -4.06
N PRO A 10 -8.23 -2.91 -5.16
CA PRO A 10 -7.96 -1.92 -6.20
C PRO A 10 -8.13 -0.48 -5.72
N GLU A 11 -8.76 -0.28 -4.57
CA GLU A 11 -8.98 1.00 -3.90
C GLU A 11 -8.05 1.14 -2.69
N CYS A 12 -7.63 2.36 -2.40
CA CYS A 12 -6.81 2.65 -1.23
C CYS A 12 -7.68 2.67 0.04
N PRO A 13 -7.32 1.93 1.09
CA PRO A 13 -8.09 1.92 2.34
C PRO A 13 -8.05 3.25 3.10
N LEU A 14 -7.14 4.17 2.75
CA LEU A 14 -7.04 5.49 3.40
C LEU A 14 -7.93 6.54 2.75
N CYS A 15 -7.97 6.59 1.42
CA CYS A 15 -8.65 7.67 0.68
C CYS A 15 -9.77 7.19 -0.24
N GLY A 16 -9.98 5.89 -0.41
CA GLY A 16 -10.98 5.31 -1.32
C GLY A 16 -10.70 5.51 -2.82
N ARG A 17 -9.59 6.17 -3.18
CA ARG A 17 -9.19 6.39 -4.58
C ARG A 17 -8.51 5.13 -5.14
N PRO A 18 -8.39 4.97 -6.47
CA PRO A 18 -7.62 3.89 -7.06
C PRO A 18 -6.23 3.77 -6.44
N ASN A 19 -5.86 2.55 -6.07
CA ASN A 19 -4.60 2.23 -5.41
C ASN A 19 -3.40 2.48 -6.34
N ASP A 20 -3.60 2.21 -7.63
CA ASP A 20 -2.55 2.22 -8.66
C ASP A 20 -1.35 1.31 -8.32
N CYS A 21 -1.57 0.34 -7.44
CA CYS A 21 -0.55 -0.61 -7.00
C CYS A 21 -0.77 -1.98 -7.67
N ALA A 22 0.26 -2.49 -8.34
CA ALA A 22 0.19 -3.77 -9.05
C ALA A 22 -0.14 -4.96 -8.13
N PRO A 23 0.49 -5.11 -6.94
CA PRO A 23 0.10 -6.11 -5.96
C PRO A 23 -1.36 -6.01 -5.49
N ALA A 24 -1.91 -4.81 -5.34
CA ALA A 24 -3.31 -4.62 -4.98
C ALA A 24 -4.28 -5.06 -6.09
N ARG A 25 -3.83 -5.08 -7.34
CA ARG A 25 -4.63 -5.57 -8.48
C ARG A 25 -4.45 -7.06 -8.69
N SER A 26 -3.22 -7.55 -8.54
CA SER A 26 -2.85 -8.94 -8.85
C SER A 26 -2.94 -9.89 -7.67
N GLY A 27 -3.02 -9.38 -6.43
CA GLY A 27 -2.95 -10.20 -5.21
C GLY A 27 -1.58 -10.87 -5.02
N ASN A 28 -0.52 -10.31 -5.61
CA ASN A 28 0.81 -10.90 -5.58
C ASN A 28 1.95 -9.85 -5.53
N PHE A 29 2.93 -10.06 -4.65
CA PHE A 29 4.09 -9.18 -4.48
C PHE A 29 5.18 -9.37 -5.54
N ASP A 30 5.15 -10.45 -6.33
CA ASP A 30 6.08 -10.72 -7.44
C ASP A 30 5.70 -9.92 -8.71
N THR A 31 5.16 -8.72 -8.52
CA THR A 31 4.80 -7.83 -9.63
C THR A 31 5.53 -6.50 -9.49
N PRO A 32 6.14 -5.98 -10.57
CA PRO A 32 6.80 -4.68 -10.52
C PRO A 32 5.78 -3.59 -10.22
N CYS A 33 6.09 -2.73 -9.26
CA CYS A 33 5.23 -1.64 -8.82
C CYS A 33 6.04 -0.40 -8.48
N TRP A 34 5.46 0.79 -8.65
CA TRP A 34 6.08 2.06 -8.24
C TRP A 34 6.41 2.09 -6.75
N CYS A 35 5.68 1.34 -5.91
CA CYS A 35 5.88 1.34 -4.47
C CYS A 35 7.21 0.68 -4.05
N LEU A 36 7.83 -0.13 -4.91
CA LEU A 36 9.13 -0.77 -4.64
C LEU A 36 10.29 0.23 -4.64
N GLN A 37 10.13 1.36 -5.32
CA GLN A 37 11.11 2.45 -5.40
C GLN A 37 10.68 3.67 -4.57
N ALA A 38 9.51 3.64 -3.95
CA ALA A 38 9.01 4.72 -3.11
C ALA A 38 9.27 4.42 -1.64
N ARG A 39 9.53 5.48 -0.86
CA ARG A 39 9.59 5.37 0.59
C ARG A 39 8.17 5.46 1.15
N ILE A 40 7.64 4.35 1.64
CA ILE A 40 6.33 4.31 2.30
C ILE A 40 6.51 4.70 3.76
N PRO A 41 5.96 5.83 4.23
CA PRO A 41 6.12 6.26 5.61
C PRO A 41 5.39 5.31 6.57
N ALA A 42 6.03 4.97 7.68
CA ALA A 42 5.52 4.01 8.64
C ALA A 42 4.21 4.47 9.31
N GLU A 43 4.03 5.79 9.47
CA GLU A 43 2.79 6.38 9.99
C GLU A 43 1.55 6.03 9.13
N LEU A 44 1.70 5.95 7.80
CA LEU A 44 0.59 5.57 6.93
C LEU A 44 0.20 4.10 7.16
N VAL A 45 1.20 3.24 7.34
CA VAL A 45 0.99 1.82 7.62
C VAL A 45 0.38 1.63 9.02
N ASP A 46 0.79 2.45 9.98
CA ASP A 46 0.22 2.47 11.34
C ASP A 46 -1.17 3.13 11.41
N SER A 47 -1.55 3.93 10.43
CA SER A 47 -2.91 4.45 10.32
C SER A 47 -3.90 3.38 9.81
N LEU A 48 -3.40 2.29 9.19
CA LEU A 48 -4.26 1.20 8.73
C LEU A 48 -4.78 0.34 9.88
N PRO A 49 -6.02 -0.16 9.79
CA PRO A 49 -6.54 -1.12 10.76
C PRO A 49 -5.70 -2.40 10.78
N GLU A 50 -5.54 -3.00 11.96
CA GLU A 50 -4.68 -4.18 12.18
C GLU A 50 -5.01 -5.35 11.24
N ALA A 51 -6.29 -5.51 10.88
CA ALA A 51 -6.76 -6.56 9.97
C ALA A 51 -6.16 -6.49 8.55
N VAL A 52 -5.80 -5.29 8.10
CA VAL A 52 -5.28 -5.04 6.75
C VAL A 52 -3.83 -4.54 6.74
N ARG A 53 -3.27 -4.24 7.92
CA ARG A 53 -1.88 -3.80 8.09
C ARG A 53 -0.91 -4.86 7.58
N GLY A 54 0.03 -4.44 6.73
CA GLY A 54 1.00 -5.33 6.08
C GLY A 54 0.40 -6.25 5.00
N ARG A 55 -0.88 -6.07 4.64
CA ARG A 55 -1.57 -6.83 3.59
C ARG A 55 -2.20 -5.93 2.53
N ALA A 56 -2.76 -4.79 2.92
CA ALA A 56 -3.30 -3.79 2.00
C ALA A 56 -2.22 -2.88 1.45
N CYS A 57 -2.36 -2.51 0.19
CA CYS A 57 -1.49 -1.51 -0.46
C CYS A 57 -2.00 -0.09 -0.20
N ILE A 58 -1.10 0.88 -0.23
CA ILE A 58 -1.39 2.30 -0.05
C ILE A 58 -1.10 3.01 -1.38
N CYS A 59 -1.99 3.91 -1.82
CA CYS A 59 -1.84 4.55 -3.13
C CYS A 59 -0.72 5.59 -3.16
N ARG A 60 -0.22 5.86 -4.36
CA ARG A 60 0.85 6.86 -4.60
C ARG A 60 0.49 8.23 -4.06
N ASP A 61 -0.78 8.62 -4.17
CA ASP A 61 -1.28 9.94 -3.76
C ASP A 61 -1.21 10.11 -2.23
N CYS A 62 -1.63 9.10 -1.46
CA CYS A 62 -1.49 9.09 0.00
C CYS A 62 -0.02 9.06 0.43
N VAL A 63 0.81 8.27 -0.26
CA VAL A 63 2.25 8.22 0.01
C VAL A 63 2.91 9.56 -0.27
N ALA A 64 2.56 10.22 -1.38
CA ALA A 64 3.11 11.54 -1.71
C ALA A 64 2.64 12.62 -0.71
N SER A 65 1.35 12.59 -0.33
CA SER A 65 0.77 13.58 0.59
C SER A 65 1.37 13.52 2.00
N HIS A 66 1.85 12.35 2.44
CA HIS A 66 2.48 12.14 3.76
C HIS A 66 4.01 11.96 3.69
N GLY A 67 4.56 11.71 2.50
CA GLY A 67 5.99 11.51 2.27
C GLY A 67 6.77 12.80 2.03
N GLU A 68 6.07 13.92 1.79
CA GLU A 68 6.64 15.27 1.76
C GLU A 68 6.83 15.79 3.20
N GLY A 69 7.72 15.13 3.92
CA GLY A 69 8.15 15.50 5.26
C GLY A 69 9.64 15.27 5.40
N VAL A 70 10.40 16.28 4.97
CA VAL A 70 11.88 16.52 4.97
C VAL A 70 12.68 16.13 3.73
#